data_AF-A6F6V4-F1
#
_entry.id   AF-A6F6V4-F1
#
_cell.length_a   1.000
_cell.length_b   1.000
_cell.length_c   1.000
_cell.angle_alpha   90.00
_cell.angle_beta   90.00
_cell.angle_gamma   90.00
#
_symmetry.space_group_name_H-M   'P 1'
#
loop_
_entity.id
_entity.type
_entity.pdbx_description
1 polymer ?
#
loop_
_entity_poly.entity_id
_entity_poly.type
_entity_poly.pdbx_seq_one_letter_code
_entity_poly.pdbx_strand_id
1 'polypeptide(L)'
;MTTIKPLFIRTSNGILNASAGTTVVHFEDATLILDAQCRKIIFDNSEKSHELFEKAKQRVKPQKDYSIVLENGGFIDVRIIKNTFVSPKTGHLLVIGLNERPLCIFDKEQYSDISGLSDAITDVLIDISDDKKVSAIQWAEYQK
;
A
#
# COMPACT_ATOMS: atom_id res chain seq x y z
N MET A 1 -17.65 -18.36 -5.60
CA MET A 1 -16.89 -17.99 -4.38
C MET A 1 -15.44 -18.40 -4.60
N THR A 2 -14.52 -17.44 -4.75
CA THR A 2 -13.09 -17.74 -4.79
C THR A 2 -12.60 -18.05 -3.39
N THR A 3 -12.24 -19.31 -3.13
CA THR A 3 -11.69 -19.74 -1.84
C THR A 3 -10.36 -19.04 -1.61
N ILE A 4 -10.30 -18.10 -0.66
CA ILE A 4 -9.06 -17.45 -0.27
C ILE A 4 -8.19 -18.50 0.44
N LYS A 5 -7.14 -18.97 -0.25
CA LYS A 5 -6.19 -19.91 0.36
C LYS A 5 -5.37 -19.15 1.42
N PRO A 6 -5.16 -19.75 2.61
CA PRO A 6 -4.38 -19.09 3.63
C PRO A 6 -2.93 -18.85 3.18
N LEU A 7 -2.37 -17.72 3.60
CA LEU A 7 -0.96 -17.38 3.44
C LEU A 7 -0.24 -17.49 4.78
N PHE A 8 0.45 -18.61 5.00
CA PHE A 8 1.37 -18.77 6.13
C PHE A 8 2.80 -18.42 5.70
N ILE A 9 3.51 -17.66 6.52
CA ILE A 9 4.88 -17.20 6.29
C ILE A 9 5.75 -17.66 7.45
N ARG A 10 6.92 -18.23 7.15
CA ARG A 10 7.92 -18.58 8.15
C ARG A 10 8.73 -17.34 8.52
N THR A 11 8.88 -17.07 9.81
CA THR A 11 9.67 -15.98 10.37
C THR A 11 10.73 -16.56 11.32
N SER A 12 11.64 -15.72 11.83
CA SER A 12 12.61 -16.14 12.86
C SER A 12 11.94 -16.64 14.15
N ASN A 13 10.73 -16.16 14.44
CA ASN A 13 10.00 -16.44 15.67
C ASN A 13 8.87 -17.47 15.48
N GLY A 14 8.77 -18.12 14.31
CA GLY A 14 7.79 -19.17 14.05
C GLY A 14 7.06 -19.02 12.72
N ILE A 15 5.73 -19.19 12.75
CA ILE A 15 4.87 -19.06 11.57
C ILE A 15 3.83 -17.99 11.83
N LEU A 16 3.58 -17.15 10.84
CA LEU A 16 2.58 -16.10 10.88
C LEU A 16 1.55 -16.29 9.75
N ASN A 17 0.28 -16.04 10.03
CA ASN A 17 -0.79 -16.05 9.03
C ASN A 17 -1.04 -14.63 8.51
N ALA A 18 -0.68 -14.37 7.25
CA ALA A 18 -0.87 -13.07 6.60
C ALA A 18 -2.17 -12.95 5.80
N SER A 19 -3.07 -13.94 5.90
CA SER A 19 -4.35 -13.91 5.17
C SER A 19 -5.28 -12.78 5.61
N ALA A 20 -5.08 -12.24 6.81
CA ALA A 20 -5.84 -11.11 7.34
C ALA A 20 -5.32 -9.75 6.84
N GLY A 21 -4.30 -9.74 5.98
CA GLY A 21 -3.78 -8.50 5.40
C GLY A 21 -4.85 -7.78 4.59
N THR A 22 -4.88 -6.45 4.70
CA THR A 22 -5.68 -5.59 3.82
C THR A 22 -4.84 -4.54 3.10
N THR A 23 -3.60 -4.36 3.54
CA THR A 23 -2.57 -3.54 2.88
C THR A 23 -1.36 -4.40 2.61
N VAL A 24 -0.87 -4.41 1.37
CA VAL A 24 0.33 -5.11 0.90
C VAL A 24 1.12 -4.14 0.05
N VAL A 25 2.27 -3.69 0.55
CA VAL A 25 3.13 -2.74 -0.16
C VAL A 25 4.55 -3.29 -0.22
N HIS A 26 5.23 -2.97 -1.31
CA HIS A 26 6.65 -3.21 -1.48
C HIS A 26 7.28 -1.92 -1.96
N PHE A 27 8.26 -1.42 -1.20
CA PHE A 27 8.96 -0.18 -1.49
C PHE A 27 10.43 -0.34 -1.13
N GLU A 28 11.30 0.16 -2.01
CA GLU A 28 12.75 -0.13 -1.98
C GLU A 28 12.98 -1.65 -1.86
N ASP A 29 13.64 -2.09 -0.79
CA ASP A 29 13.98 -3.50 -0.55
C ASP A 29 13.07 -4.16 0.50
N ALA A 30 11.95 -3.53 0.87
CA ALA A 30 11.10 -3.98 1.96
C ALA A 30 9.65 -4.25 1.56
N THR A 31 9.09 -5.32 2.12
CA THR A 31 7.68 -5.68 2.01
C THR A 31 6.99 -5.49 3.35
N LEU A 32 5.88 -4.76 3.35
CA LEU A 32 5.04 -4.52 4.52
C LEU A 32 3.62 -5.03 4.25
N ILE A 33 3.11 -5.82 5.20
CA ILE A 33 1.71 -6.24 5.23
C ILE A 33 1.10 -5.77 6.53
N LEU A 34 -0.05 -5.11 6.45
CA LEU A 34 -0.84 -4.65 7.60
C LEU A 34 -2.24 -5.24 7.56
N ASP A 35 -2.84 -5.41 8.75
CA ASP A 35 -4.25 -5.72 8.88
C ASP A 35 -5.13 -4.46 8.81
N ALA A 36 -6.45 -4.66 8.85
CA ALA A 36 -7.45 -3.60 8.82
C ALA A 36 -7.41 -2.66 10.03
N GLN A 37 -6.65 -2.97 11.08
CA GLN A 37 -6.43 -2.11 12.25
C GLN A 37 -5.09 -1.37 12.18
N CYS A 38 -4.45 -1.33 11.00
CA CYS A 38 -3.14 -0.73 10.78
C CYS A 38 -2.01 -1.41 11.62
N ARG A 39 -2.23 -2.64 12.09
CA ARG A 39 -1.23 -3.40 12.84
C ARG A 39 -0.35 -4.17 11.88
N LYS A 40 0.95 -4.19 12.18
CA LYS A 40 1.93 -4.91 11.40
C LYS A 40 1.69 -6.41 11.50
N ILE A 41 1.39 -7.02 10.35
CA ILE A 41 1.41 -8.47 10.17
C ILE A 41 2.86 -8.89 9.92
N ILE A 42 3.50 -8.35 8.89
CA ILE A 42 4.91 -8.63 8.61
C ILE A 42 5.59 -7.42 8.00
N PHE A 43 6.86 -7.24 8.35
CA PHE A 43 7.80 -6.38 7.67
C PHE A 43 9.02 -7.24 7.36
N ASP A 44 9.34 -7.38 6.09
CA ASP A 44 10.47 -8.17 5.61
C ASP A 44 11.34 -7.28 4.72
N ASN A 45 12.58 -7.07 5.15
CA ASN A 45 13.62 -6.33 4.42
C ASN A 45 14.82 -7.24 4.09
N SER A 46 14.61 -8.55 4.07
CA SER A 46 15.59 -9.52 3.60
C SER A 46 15.62 -9.60 2.07
N GLU A 47 16.60 -10.29 1.50
CA GLU A 47 16.69 -10.57 0.06
C GLU A 47 15.45 -11.30 -0.51
N LYS A 48 14.60 -11.87 0.36
CA LYS A 48 13.36 -12.57 -0.02
C LYS A 48 12.12 -11.68 0.04
N SER A 49 12.27 -10.40 0.39
CA SER A 49 11.14 -9.47 0.57
C SER A 49 10.28 -9.38 -0.69
N HIS A 50 10.89 -9.30 -1.87
CA HIS A 50 10.17 -9.25 -3.15
C HIS A 50 9.42 -10.56 -3.44
N GLU A 51 10.03 -11.72 -3.17
CA GLU A 51 9.36 -13.02 -3.31
C GLU A 51 8.14 -13.12 -2.39
N LEU A 52 8.24 -12.57 -1.17
CA LEU A 52 7.11 -12.46 -0.26
C LEU A 52 6.02 -11.55 -0.83
N PHE A 53 6.38 -10.39 -1.38
CA PHE A 53 5.43 -9.46 -1.99
C PHE A 53 4.63 -10.11 -3.13
N GLU A 54 5.32 -10.77 -4.06
CA GLU A 54 4.67 -11.47 -5.18
C GLU A 54 3.70 -12.55 -4.70
N LYS A 55 4.07 -13.32 -3.66
CA LYS A 55 3.17 -14.30 -3.02
C LYS A 55 1.99 -13.63 -2.33
N ALA A 56 2.23 -12.50 -1.65
CA ALA A 56 1.22 -11.78 -0.88
C ALA A 56 0.15 -11.19 -1.80
N LYS A 57 0.53 -10.44 -2.85
CA LYS A 57 -0.44 -9.80 -3.76
C LYS A 57 -1.32 -10.79 -4.53
N GLN A 58 -0.86 -12.03 -4.70
CA GLN A 58 -1.67 -13.09 -5.32
C GLN A 58 -2.74 -13.66 -4.36
N ARG A 59 -2.43 -13.76 -3.06
CA ARG A 59 -3.26 -14.46 -2.06
C ARG A 59 -4.10 -13.54 -1.19
N VAL A 60 -3.58 -12.36 -0.87
CA VAL A 60 -4.30 -11.29 -0.22
C VAL A 60 -4.98 -10.46 -1.31
N LYS A 61 -6.25 -10.10 -1.11
CA LYS A 61 -7.00 -9.31 -2.09
C LYS A 61 -7.26 -7.90 -1.55
N PRO A 62 -7.15 -6.87 -2.41
CA PRO A 62 -7.57 -5.54 -2.04
C PRO A 62 -9.05 -5.57 -1.62
N GLN A 63 -9.39 -4.76 -0.64
CA GLN A 63 -10.77 -4.59 -0.19
C GLN A 63 -11.52 -3.87 -1.30
N LYS A 64 -12.62 -4.48 -1.75
CA LYS A 64 -13.47 -3.87 -2.77
C LYS A 64 -13.92 -2.48 -2.28
N ASP A 65 -13.80 -1.48 -3.15
CA ASP A 65 -14.21 -0.09 -2.92
C ASP A 65 -13.40 0.70 -1.86
N TYR A 66 -12.52 0.04 -1.09
CA TYR A 66 -11.72 0.68 -0.03
C TYR A 66 -10.21 0.45 -0.20
N SER A 67 -9.72 0.36 -1.43
CA SER A 67 -8.29 0.13 -1.68
C SER A 67 -7.76 0.96 -2.83
N ILE A 68 -6.61 1.58 -2.61
CA ILE A 68 -5.77 2.13 -3.68
C ILE A 68 -4.86 1.00 -4.15
N VAL A 69 -4.94 0.64 -5.43
CA VAL A 69 -4.03 -0.33 -6.06
C VAL A 69 -2.84 0.44 -6.64
N LEU A 70 -1.65 0.11 -6.13
CA LEU A 70 -0.37 0.67 -6.56
C LEU A 70 0.05 0.08 -7.91
N GLU A 71 0.95 0.79 -8.60
CA GLU A 71 1.45 0.39 -9.91
C GLU A 71 2.05 -1.02 -9.93
N ASN A 72 2.83 -1.39 -8.89
CA ASN A 72 3.46 -2.71 -8.77
C ASN A 72 2.46 -3.84 -8.43
N GLY A 73 1.16 -3.54 -8.36
CA GLY A 73 0.09 -4.44 -7.98
C GLY A 73 -0.08 -4.61 -6.47
N GLY A 74 0.70 -3.89 -5.67
CA GLY A 74 0.45 -3.70 -4.25
C GLY A 74 -0.83 -2.91 -4.03
N PHE A 75 -1.28 -2.81 -2.78
CA PHE A 75 -2.49 -2.07 -2.46
C PHE A 75 -2.51 -1.60 -1.00
N ILE A 76 -3.23 -0.52 -0.76
CA ILE A 76 -3.40 0.11 0.55
C ILE A 76 -4.89 0.19 0.86
N ASP A 77 -5.31 -0.38 2.00
CA ASP A 77 -6.64 -0.15 2.57
C ASP A 77 -6.75 1.31 3.02
N VAL A 78 -7.63 2.08 2.40
CA VAL A 78 -7.67 3.53 2.65
C VAL A 78 -8.14 3.88 4.05
N ARG A 79 -8.87 2.98 4.71
CA ARG A 79 -9.41 3.19 6.06
C ARG A 79 -8.32 3.23 7.12
N ILE A 80 -7.11 2.75 6.79
CA ILE A 80 -5.95 2.82 7.69
C ILE A 80 -5.05 4.02 7.41
N ILE A 81 -5.38 4.87 6.41
CA ILE A 81 -4.64 6.09 6.11
C ILE A 81 -5.05 7.17 7.11
N LYS A 82 -4.05 7.81 7.73
CA LYS A 82 -4.23 8.98 8.58
C LYS A 82 -4.17 10.28 7.79
N ASN A 83 -3.11 10.44 7.00
CA ASN A 83 -2.92 11.60 6.13
C ASN A 83 -1.96 11.28 4.98
N THR A 84 -2.09 12.08 3.93
CA THR A 84 -1.22 12.06 2.76
C THR A 84 -0.71 13.48 2.55
N PHE A 85 0.59 13.67 2.36
CA PHE A 85 1.17 14.99 2.14
C PHE A 85 2.53 14.93 1.46
N VAL A 86 2.86 15.99 0.70
CA VAL A 86 4.23 16.20 0.20
C VAL A 86 5.10 16.77 1.32
N SER A 87 6.16 16.07 1.66
CA SER A 87 7.14 16.50 2.67
C SER A 87 7.83 17.80 2.22
N PRO A 88 7.75 18.90 2.97
CA PRO A 88 8.43 20.15 2.59
C PRO A 88 9.96 20.04 2.68
N LYS A 89 10.47 19.02 3.38
CA LYS A 89 11.92 18.79 3.55
C LYS A 89 12.53 18.04 2.37
N THR A 90 11.83 17.01 1.90
CA THR A 90 12.37 16.09 0.88
C THR A 90 11.72 16.28 -0.48
N GLY A 91 10.48 16.76 -0.53
CA GLY A 91 9.62 16.80 -1.71
C GLY A 91 8.96 15.45 -2.02
N HIS A 92 9.17 14.42 -1.20
CA HIS A 92 8.53 13.11 -1.36
C HIS A 92 7.07 13.18 -0.93
N LEU A 93 6.20 12.45 -1.62
CA LEU A 93 4.82 12.25 -1.18
C LEU A 93 4.79 11.10 -0.16
N LEU A 94 4.22 11.37 1.01
CA LEU A 94 4.12 10.43 2.11
C LEU A 94 2.66 10.05 2.33
N VAL A 95 2.39 8.75 2.41
CA VAL A 95 1.12 8.21 2.89
C VAL A 95 1.36 7.64 4.28
N ILE A 96 0.77 8.22 5.31
CA ILE A 96 0.96 7.83 6.71
C ILE A 96 -0.27 7.08 7.21
N GLY A 97 -0.04 6.02 7.98
CA GLY A 97 -1.10 5.22 8.57
C GLY A 97 -1.58 5.76 9.92
N LEU A 98 -2.71 5.24 10.40
CA LEU A 98 -3.26 5.52 11.74
C LEU A 98 -2.30 5.16 12.89
N ASN A 99 -1.26 4.38 12.60
CA ASN A 99 -0.18 4.06 13.55
C ASN A 99 0.98 5.08 13.54
N GLU A 100 0.83 6.22 12.87
CA GLU A 100 1.85 7.28 12.71
C GLU A 100 3.12 6.83 11.96
N ARG A 101 3.05 5.72 11.20
CA ARG A 101 4.17 5.22 10.40
C ARG A 101 3.88 5.37 8.90
N PRO A 102 4.92 5.55 8.06
CA PRO A 102 4.75 5.51 6.61
C PRO A 102 4.17 4.17 6.15
N LEU A 103 3.10 4.23 5.37
CA LEU A 103 2.57 3.10 4.61
C LEU A 103 3.26 3.01 3.26
N CYS A 104 3.47 4.15 2.61
CA CYS A 104 4.14 4.26 1.33
C CYS A 104 4.81 5.62 1.22
N ILE A 105 5.93 5.67 0.50
CA ILE A 105 6.67 6.88 0.18
C ILE A 105 6.80 6.89 -1.33
N PHE A 106 6.46 7.99 -2.00
CA PHE A 106 6.73 8.15 -3.42
C PHE A 106 7.90 9.11 -3.57
N ASP A 107 9.01 8.59 -4.08
CA ASP A 107 10.24 9.35 -4.27
C ASP A 107 10.08 10.35 -5.41
N LYS A 108 10.28 11.63 -5.13
CA LYS A 108 10.19 12.70 -6.14
C LYS A 108 11.14 12.49 -7.32
N GLU A 109 12.22 11.74 -7.13
CA GLU A 109 13.17 11.50 -8.20
C GLU A 109 12.63 10.51 -9.24
N GLN A 110 11.62 9.71 -8.89
CA GLN A 110 10.95 8.76 -9.78
C GLN A 110 9.72 9.34 -10.48
N TYR A 111 9.23 10.50 -10.03
CA TYR A 111 8.00 11.12 -10.53
C TYR A 111 8.29 12.48 -11.16
N SER A 112 7.72 12.72 -12.35
CA SER A 112 7.80 13.99 -13.05
C SER A 112 6.83 15.03 -12.46
N ASP A 113 5.70 14.58 -11.90
CA ASP A 113 4.69 15.42 -11.25
C ASP A 113 4.19 14.82 -9.93
N ILE A 114 4.96 15.06 -8.86
CA ILE A 114 4.61 14.58 -7.51
C ILE A 114 3.39 15.29 -6.92
N SER A 115 3.14 16.54 -7.32
CA SER A 115 2.01 17.33 -6.86
C SER A 115 0.71 16.80 -7.47
N GLY A 116 0.71 16.57 -8.80
CA GLY A 116 -0.41 15.94 -9.48
C GLY A 116 -0.73 14.55 -8.94
N LEU A 117 0.29 13.75 -8.58
CA LEU A 117 0.07 12.47 -7.92
C LEU A 117 -0.58 12.63 -6.53
N SER A 118 -0.16 13.64 -5.76
CA SER A 118 -0.75 13.96 -4.46
C SER A 118 -2.23 14.34 -4.58
N ASP A 119 -2.57 15.14 -5.60
CA ASP A 119 -3.94 15.54 -5.88
C ASP A 119 -4.78 14.33 -6.30
N ALA A 120 -4.27 13.48 -7.20
CA ALA A 120 -4.97 12.27 -7.63
C ALA A 120 -5.24 11.27 -6.49
N ILE A 121 -4.28 11.08 -5.59
CA ILE A 121 -4.51 10.26 -4.38
C ILE A 121 -5.57 10.93 -3.49
N THR A 122 -5.52 12.25 -3.34
CA THR A 122 -6.50 12.98 -2.52
C THR A 122 -7.91 12.83 -3.09
N ASP A 123 -8.08 13.01 -4.40
CA ASP A 123 -9.37 12.83 -5.09
C ASP A 123 -9.91 11.42 -4.90
N VAL A 124 -9.06 10.39 -5.00
CA VAL A 124 -9.46 9.01 -4.71
C VAL A 124 -9.95 8.84 -3.27
N LEU A 125 -9.27 9.42 -2.29
CA LEU A 125 -9.68 9.33 -0.89
C LEU A 125 -11.01 10.04 -0.62
N ILE A 126 -11.23 11.21 -1.25
CA ILE A 126 -12.49 11.96 -1.15
C ILE A 126 -13.62 11.22 -1.85
N ASP A 127 -13.39 10.68 -3.04
CA ASP A 127 -14.39 9.92 -3.77
C ASP A 127 -14.84 8.67 -3.00
N ILE A 128 -13.92 7.99 -2.31
CA ILE A 128 -14.28 6.88 -1.40
C ILE A 128 -15.16 7.37 -0.25
N SER A 129 -14.84 8.52 0.35
CA SER A 129 -15.64 9.10 1.44
C SER A 129 -17.05 9.51 0.99
N ASP A 130 -17.21 9.84 -0.29
CA ASP A 130 -18.48 10.26 -0.90
C ASP A 130 -19.28 9.08 -1.50
N ASP A 131 -18.86 7.83 -1.27
CA ASP A 131 -19.43 6.61 -1.88
C ASP A 131 -19.49 6.69 -3.43
N LYS A 132 -18.56 7.42 -4.05
CA LYS A 132 -18.44 7.53 -5.50
C LYS A 132 -17.64 6.37 -6.08
N LYS A 133 -17.81 6.16 -7.38
CA LYS A 133 -16.99 5.19 -8.12
C LYS A 133 -15.55 5.72 -8.21
N VAL A 134 -14.64 5.04 -7.52
CA VAL A 134 -13.21 5.33 -7.56
C VAL A 134 -12.64 4.97 -8.93
N SER A 135 -12.05 5.95 -9.60
CA SER A 135 -11.26 5.71 -10.80
C SER A 135 -9.86 5.20 -10.43
N ALA A 136 -9.32 4.31 -11.25
CA ALA A 136 -7.93 3.88 -11.07
C ALA A 136 -6.99 5.06 -11.35
N ILE A 137 -6.01 5.26 -10.48
CA ILE A 137 -4.93 6.23 -10.69
C ILE A 137 -4.14 5.80 -11.94
N GLN A 138 -3.99 6.71 -12.90
CA GLN A 138 -3.19 6.48 -14.10
C GLN A 138 -1.72 6.76 -13.79
N TRP A 139 -1.05 5.82 -13.10
CA TRP A 139 0.32 5.99 -12.58
C TRP A 139 1.33 6.53 -13.60
N ALA A 140 1.23 6.08 -14.85
CA ALA A 140 2.11 6.50 -15.94
C ALA A 140 2.07 8.01 -16.26
N GLU A 141 1.01 8.72 -15.89
CA GLU A 141 0.89 10.17 -16.11
C GLU A 141 1.81 10.99 -15.20
N TYR A 142 2.27 10.41 -14.08
CA TYR A 142 3.05 11.11 -13.05
C TYR A 142 4.52 10.70 -13.02
N GLN A 143 4.91 9.67 -13.76
CA GLN A 143 6.25 9.09 -13.72
C GLN A 143 7.20 9.75 -14.73
N LYS A 144 8.50 9.53 -14.54
CA LYS A 144 9.55 9.97 -15.47
C LYS A 144 9.84 8.94 -16.56
#